data_AF-A0A520KNW6-F1
#
_entry.id   AF-A0A520KNW6-F1
#
_cell.length_a   1.000
_cell.length_b   1.000
_cell.length_c   1.000
_cell.angle_alpha   90.00
_cell.angle_beta   90.00
_cell.angle_gamma   90.00
#
_symmetry.space_group_name_H-M   'P 1'
#
loop_
_entity.id
_entity.type
_entity.pdbx_description
1 polymer ?
#
loop_
_entity_poly.entity_id
_entity_poly.type
_entity_poly.pdbx_seq_one_letter_code
_entity_poly.pdbx_strand_id
1 'polypeptide(L)' 'MHPFMTYGGVVASEHYLASTIAAEILREGGNAVDASVVASLSLSTLLPHLSGLGGDFFALVKKGKEIRFIDGSG' A
#
# COMPACT_ATOMS: atom_id res chain seq x y z
N MET A 1 23.78 2.36 -4.75
CA MET A 1 22.37 2.19 -5.14
C MET A 1 21.70 3.55 -5.14
N HIS A 2 21.04 3.94 -6.23
CA HIS A 2 20.36 5.22 -6.34
C HIS A 2 18.87 5.03 -5.99
N PRO A 3 18.24 5.95 -5.23
CA PRO A 3 16.81 5.86 -4.92
C PRO A 3 15.97 5.97 -6.20
N PHE A 4 14.84 5.28 -6.23
CA PHE A 4 13.84 5.49 -7.28
C PHE A 4 13.15 6.83 -7.06
N MET A 5 13.10 7.66 -8.11
CA MET A 5 12.55 9.01 -8.06
C MET A 5 11.54 9.20 -9.19
N THR A 6 10.44 9.87 -8.89
CA THR A 6 9.40 10.27 -9.85
C THR A 6 8.75 11.58 -9.41
N TYR A 7 8.14 12.30 -10.36
CA TYR A 7 7.31 13.47 -10.07
C TYR A 7 5.87 13.09 -9.67
N GLY A 8 5.49 11.82 -9.84
CA GLY A 8 4.18 11.28 -9.44
C GLY A 8 4.17 10.67 -8.03
N GLY A 9 3.23 9.75 -7.81
CA GLY A 9 3.19 8.94 -6.59
C GLY A 9 4.14 7.73 -6.65
N VAL A 10 4.51 7.22 -5.47
CA VAL A 10 5.38 6.03 -5.31
C VAL A 10 4.68 5.03 -4.40
N VAL A 11 4.78 3.75 -4.75
CA VAL A 11 4.38 2.62 -3.91
C VAL A 11 5.57 1.68 -3.76
N ALA A 12 5.77 1.18 -2.54
CA ALA A 12 6.75 0.14 -2.24
C ALA A 12 6.08 -0.94 -1.40
N SER A 13 6.38 -2.20 -1.72
CA SER A 13 5.87 -3.38 -1.02
C SER A 13 6.85 -4.55 -1.19
N GLU A 14 6.67 -5.60 -0.39
CA GLU A 14 7.51 -6.80 -0.39
C GLU A 14 7.56 -7.54 -1.73
N HIS A 15 6.48 -7.46 -2.53
CA HIS A 15 6.40 -8.12 -3.82
C HIS A 15 6.28 -7.09 -4.96
N TYR A 16 7.16 -7.17 -5.95
CA TYR A 16 7.18 -6.20 -7.05
C TYR A 16 5.83 -6.08 -7.78
N LEU A 17 5.12 -7.19 -8.04
CA LEU A 17 3.78 -7.16 -8.64
C LEU A 17 2.77 -6.37 -7.80
N ALA A 18 2.78 -6.48 -6.46
CA ALA A 18 1.89 -5.68 -5.62
C ALA A 18 2.21 -4.18 -5.73
N SER A 19 3.49 -3.82 -5.78
CA SER A 19 3.92 -2.43 -6.03
C SER A 19 3.49 -1.93 -7.42
N THR A 20 3.59 -2.78 -8.45
CA THR A 20 3.19 -2.44 -9.83
C THR A 20 1.69 -2.20 -9.94
N ILE A 21 0.86 -3.12 -9.43
CA ILE A 21 -0.60 -3.01 -9.48
C ILE A 21 -1.08 -1.77 -8.70
N ALA A 22 -0.52 -1.54 -7.51
CA ALA A 22 -0.86 -0.35 -6.73
C ALA A 22 -0.39 0.96 -7.40
N ALA A 23 0.73 0.95 -8.12
CA ALA A 23 1.18 2.09 -8.90
C ALA A 23 0.25 2.37 -10.11
N GLU A 24 -0.37 1.35 -10.71
CA GLU A 24 -1.41 1.52 -11.73
C GLU A 24 -2.63 2.24 -11.16
N ILE A 25 -3.08 1.90 -9.95
CA ILE A 25 -4.17 2.60 -9.27
C ILE A 25 -3.86 4.08 -9.04
N LEU A 26 -2.62 4.42 -8.67
CA LEU A 26 -2.21 5.84 -8.59
C LEU A 26 -2.24 6.52 -9.96
N ARG A 27 -1.86 5.82 -11.04
CA ARG A 27 -1.90 6.35 -12.42
C ARG A 27 -3.33 6.55 -12.92
N GLU A 28 -4.27 5.75 -12.46
CA GLU A 28 -5.71 5.86 -12.75
C GLU A 28 -6.40 6.97 -11.93
N GLY A 29 -5.66 7.68 -11.07
CA GLY A 29 -6.17 8.79 -10.27
C GLY A 29 -6.60 8.41 -8.86
N GLY A 30 -6.33 7.17 -8.44
CA GLY A 30 -6.48 6.74 -7.05
C GLY A 30 -5.54 7.49 -6.10
N ASN A 31 -5.93 7.59 -4.84
CA ASN A 31 -5.14 8.24 -3.80
C ASN A 31 -4.19 7.25 -3.10
N ALA A 32 -3.37 7.74 -2.17
CA ALA A 32 -2.41 6.91 -1.44
C ALA A 32 -3.05 5.78 -0.61
N VAL A 33 -4.27 6.00 -0.09
CA VAL A 33 -5.06 4.98 0.64
C VAL A 33 -5.56 3.91 -0.33
N ASP A 34 -6.11 4.30 -1.48
CA ASP A 34 -6.59 3.35 -2.49
C ASP A 34 -5.47 2.41 -2.95
N ALA A 35 -4.30 3.00 -3.25
CA ALA A 35 -3.11 2.25 -3.67
C ALA A 35 -2.59 1.32 -2.56
N SER A 36 -2.62 1.73 -1.29
CA SER A 36 -2.16 0.87 -0.19
C SER A 36 -3.14 -0.27 0.11
N VAL A 37 -4.45 -0.06 -0.03
CA VAL A 37 -5.46 -1.14 0.04
C VAL A 37 -5.24 -2.15 -1.08
N VAL A 38 -5.05 -1.70 -2.33
CA VAL A 38 -4.78 -2.58 -3.47
C VAL A 38 -3.46 -3.34 -3.30
N ALA A 39 -2.41 -2.69 -2.78
CA ALA A 39 -1.16 -3.37 -2.46
C ALA A 39 -1.38 -4.49 -1.42
N SER A 40 -2.10 -4.20 -0.32
CA SER A 40 -2.39 -5.19 0.73
C SER A 40 -3.22 -6.38 0.23
N LEU A 41 -4.25 -6.13 -0.58
CA LEU A 41 -5.05 -7.19 -1.21
C LEU A 41 -4.23 -8.04 -2.19
N SER A 42 -3.35 -7.40 -2.96
CA SER A 42 -2.43 -8.11 -3.86
C SER A 42 -1.45 -8.99 -3.07
N LEU A 43 -0.87 -8.47 -1.99
CA LEU A 43 0.01 -9.22 -1.10
C LEU A 43 -0.72 -10.39 -0.41
N SER A 44 -2.00 -10.25 -0.11
CA SER A 44 -2.80 -11.35 0.44
C SER A 44 -2.85 -12.57 -0.49
N THR A 45 -2.73 -12.36 -1.80
CA THR A 45 -2.69 -13.43 -2.80
C THR A 45 -1.25 -13.85 -3.14
N LEU A 46 -0.33 -12.89 -3.26
CA LEU A 46 1.05 -13.13 -3.68
C LEU A 46 1.92 -13.69 -2.55
N LEU A 47 1.66 -13.29 -1.31
CA LEU A 47 2.39 -13.66 -0.09
C LEU A 47 1.41 -14.08 1.03
N PRO A 48 0.61 -15.14 0.82
CA PRO A 48 -0.45 -15.54 1.76
C PRO A 48 0.06 -16.00 3.13
N HIS A 49 1.36 -16.33 3.23
CA HIS A 49 2.01 -16.72 4.47
C HIS A 49 2.44 -15.52 5.34
N LEU A 50 2.37 -14.29 4.82
CA LEU A 50 2.72 -13.05 5.52
C LEU A 50 1.52 -12.11 5.68
N SER A 51 0.70 -11.99 4.65
CA SER A 51 -0.45 -11.09 4.62
C SER A 51 -1.68 -11.90 4.23
N GLY A 52 -2.77 -11.72 4.95
CA GLY A 52 -4.03 -12.41 4.68
C GLY A 52 -5.21 -11.61 5.21
N LEU A 53 -6.39 -11.84 4.63
CA LEU A 53 -7.61 -11.06 4.93
C LEU A 53 -8.11 -11.22 6.37
N GLY A 54 -7.75 -12.30 7.06
CA GLY A 54 -8.15 -12.57 8.44
C GLY A 54 -7.07 -12.28 9.47
N GLY A 55 -6.00 -11.58 9.08
CA GLY A 55 -4.94 -11.16 10.00
C GLY A 55 -5.18 -9.77 10.59
N ASP A 56 -4.11 -9.18 11.12
CA ASP A 56 -4.14 -7.83 11.68
C ASP A 56 -3.86 -6.76 10.62
N PHE A 57 -4.37 -5.56 10.88
CA PHE A 57 -4.10 -4.39 10.06
C PHE A 57 -3.71 -3.19 10.91
N PHE A 58 -2.63 -2.52 10.52
CA PHE A 58 -2.22 -1.25 11.11
C PHE A 58 -1.86 -0.26 10.01
N ALA A 59 -2.32 0.99 10.15
CA ALA A 59 -1.97 2.04 9.20
C ALA A 59 -1.72 3.38 9.87
N LEU A 60 -0.78 4.13 9.29
CA LEU A 60 -0.59 5.55 9.55
C LEU A 60 -0.95 6.32 8.29
N VAL A 61 -2.00 7.14 8.38
CA VAL A 61 -2.50 7.93 7.25
C VAL A 61 -2.27 9.39 7.54
N LYS A 62 -1.47 10.04 6.68
CA LYS A 62 -1.23 11.48 6.74
C LYS A 62 -2.09 12.21 5.71
N LYS A 63 -2.92 13.16 6.15
CA LYS A 63 -3.69 14.05 5.28
C LYS A 63 -3.39 15.50 5.66
N GLY A 64 -2.58 16.18 4.84
CA GLY A 64 -2.07 17.50 5.17
C GLY A 64 -1.17 17.46 6.41
N LYS A 65 -1.56 18.17 7.48
CA LYS A 65 -0.85 18.16 8.78
C LYS A 65 -1.40 17.11 9.75
N GLU A 66 -2.56 16.52 9.47
CA GLU A 66 -3.19 15.53 10.33
C GLU A 66 -2.59 14.14 10.06
N ILE A 67 -2.31 13.40 11.13
CA ILE A 67 -1.89 12.01 11.09
C ILE A 67 -2.91 11.20 11.89
N ARG A 68 -3.43 10.14 11.29
CA ARG A 68 -4.33 9.19 11.94
C ARG A 68 -3.66 7.83 12.03
N PHE A 69 -3.75 7.23 13.20
CA PHE A 69 -3.43 5.83 13.42
C PHE A 69 -4.71 5.02 13.32
N ILE A 70 -4.66 3.93 12.56
CA ILE A 70 -5.75 2.95 12.40
C ILE A 70 -5.26 1.64 12.99
N ASP A 71 -5.96 1.18 14.01
CA ASP A 71 -5.79 -0.12 14.62
C ASP A 71 -6.91 -1.04 14.13
N GLY A 72 -6.54 -2.13 13.47
CA GLY A 72 -7.40 -3.18 13.00
C GLY A 72 -6.87 -4.55 13.42
N SER A 73 -6.19 -4.64 14.57
CA SER A 73 -5.87 -5.94 15.16
C SER A 73 -7.13 -6.64 15.67
N GLY A 74 -7.16 -7.97 15.52
CA GLY A 74 -8.26 -8.85 15.96
C GLY A 74 -8.02 -9.53 17.30
#